data_AF-A0A8H6A947-F1
#
_entry.id   AF-A0A8H6A947-F1
#
_cell.length_a   1.000
_cell.length_b   1.000
_cell.length_c   1.000
_cell.angle_alpha   90.00
_cell.angle_beta   90.00
_cell.angle_gamma   90.00
#
_symmetry.space_group_name_H-M   'P 1'
#
loop_
_entity.id
_entity.type
_entity.pdbx_description
1 polymer ?
#
loop_
_entity_poly.entity_id
_entity_poly.type
_entity_poly.pdbx_seq_one_letter_code
_entity_poly.pdbx_strand_id
1 'polypeptide(L)'
;MSSPPKSPPITLYRGLPGTGVYTWSPFVIKLEARLRFAGIPYRVEAGSLRNAPKGKVPYISIPEPNIHENPSTPLMGDSTMITKTLIERGLVGDLNNKLSATEKLHDMSLQALLEEKLYFYGSYEKWVLNYYTMRDVVLGSLPWPVRVVVGLMIYRKVTRNLLGQGTMLFSTEEINSFNREIWESVDAVLVEARSRAPNMQRTVRGFPALVDYARRIHDRYFPDYALWE
;
A
#
# COMPACT_ATOMS: atom_id res chain seq x y z
N MET A 1 24.48 9.12 -29.01
CA MET A 1 24.00 8.50 -27.76
C MET A 1 22.94 9.41 -27.19
N SER A 2 21.67 9.06 -27.37
CA SER A 2 20.53 9.83 -26.88
C SER A 2 20.49 9.74 -25.36
N SER A 3 20.59 10.87 -24.67
CA SER A 3 20.33 10.94 -23.23
C SER A 3 18.97 10.32 -22.91
N PRO A 4 18.84 9.50 -21.84
CA PRO A 4 17.54 8.99 -21.44
C PRO A 4 16.61 10.19 -21.19
N PRO A 5 15.32 10.09 -21.55
CA PRO A 5 14.38 11.19 -21.31
C PRO A 5 14.44 11.56 -19.82
N LYS A 6 14.59 12.86 -19.52
CA LYS A 6 14.47 13.40 -18.17
C LYS A 6 13.02 13.18 -17.74
N SER A 7 12.71 12.02 -17.17
CA SER A 7 11.38 11.72 -16.65
C SER A 7 10.95 12.83 -15.70
N PRO A 8 9.72 13.35 -15.80
CA PRO A 8 9.26 14.39 -14.90
C PRO A 8 9.30 13.85 -13.46
N PRO A 9 9.78 14.62 -12.47
CA PRO A 9 9.90 14.12 -11.11
C PRO A 9 8.51 13.88 -10.53
N ILE A 10 8.06 12.62 -10.56
CA ILE A 10 6.84 12.18 -9.89
C ILE A 10 7.05 12.40 -8.39
N THR A 11 6.11 13.06 -7.74
CA THR A 11 6.09 13.19 -6.28
C THR A 11 4.98 12.31 -5.73
N LEU A 12 5.34 11.34 -4.88
CA LEU A 12 4.45 10.44 -4.17
C LEU A 12 4.16 10.96 -2.76
N TYR A 13 2.89 11.22 -2.48
CA TYR A 13 2.42 11.65 -1.17
C TYR A 13 1.93 10.45 -0.36
N ARG A 14 2.62 10.16 0.75
CA ARG A 14 2.49 8.89 1.50
C ARG A 14 1.80 9.00 2.86
N GLY A 15 1.50 10.21 3.33
CA GLY A 15 0.76 10.51 4.56
C GLY A 15 1.61 10.66 5.82
N LEU A 16 2.79 10.03 5.87
CA LEU A 16 3.72 10.14 7.00
C LEU A 16 5.07 10.69 6.53
N PRO A 17 5.74 11.54 7.33
CA PRO A 17 7.07 12.04 7.00
C PRO A 17 8.11 10.93 7.00
N GLY A 18 9.28 11.22 6.43
CA GLY A 18 10.44 10.32 6.37
C GLY A 18 10.57 9.54 5.07
N THR A 19 11.74 8.93 4.88
CA THR A 19 12.11 8.03 3.79
C THR A 19 12.72 6.76 4.40
N GLY A 20 12.88 5.69 3.63
CA GLY A 20 13.56 4.49 4.13
C GLY A 20 12.73 3.65 5.12
N VAL A 21 11.42 3.85 5.19
CA VAL A 21 10.51 3.07 6.04
C VAL A 21 9.18 2.83 5.35
N TYR A 22 8.63 1.63 5.53
CA TYR A 22 7.29 1.29 5.08
C TYR A 22 6.23 2.14 5.79
N THR A 23 5.10 2.37 5.11
CA THR A 23 3.94 3.05 5.71
C THR A 23 2.87 2.05 6.10
N TRP A 24 1.97 2.43 7.01
CA TRP A 24 0.85 1.59 7.43
C TRP A 24 -0.27 1.46 6.39
N SER A 25 -0.16 2.16 5.25
CA SER A 25 -1.12 2.10 4.15
C SER A 25 -0.63 1.12 3.08
N PRO A 26 -1.32 -0.03 2.89
CA PRO A 26 -0.93 -0.99 1.85
C PRO A 26 -1.05 -0.38 0.45
N PHE A 27 -1.97 0.57 0.24
CA PHE A 27 -2.13 1.25 -1.05
C PHE A 27 -0.92 2.12 -1.42
N VAL A 28 -0.27 2.74 -0.42
CA VAL A 28 0.98 3.49 -0.63
C VAL A 28 2.09 2.52 -1.03
N ILE A 29 2.25 1.42 -0.28
CA ILE A 29 3.27 0.39 -0.58
C ILE A 29 3.04 -0.22 -1.96
N LYS A 30 1.79 -0.54 -2.32
CA LYS A 30 1.40 -1.06 -3.65
C LYS A 30 1.84 -0.12 -4.77
N LEU A 31 1.54 1.18 -4.63
CA LEU A 31 1.92 2.17 -5.65
C LEU A 31 3.43 2.37 -5.71
N GLU A 32 4.09 2.44 -4.55
CA GLU A 32 5.53 2.61 -4.48
C GLU A 32 6.28 1.42 -5.08
N ALA A 33 5.79 0.20 -4.83
CA ALA A 33 6.31 -1.01 -5.47
C ALA A 33 6.17 -0.95 -6.99
N ARG A 34 5.03 -0.48 -7.52
CA ARG A 34 4.85 -0.29 -8.97
C ARG A 34 5.87 0.68 -9.57
N LEU A 35 6.12 1.82 -8.92
CA LEU A 35 7.12 2.79 -9.37
C LEU A 35 8.54 2.20 -9.36
N ARG A 36 8.90 1.50 -8.28
CA ARG A 36 10.21 0.85 -8.12
C ARG A 36 10.41 -0.31 -9.10
N PHE A 37 9.39 -1.13 -9.34
CA PHE A 37 9.45 -2.22 -10.34
C PHE A 37 9.68 -1.68 -11.76
N ALA A 38 9.12 -0.51 -12.07
CA ALA A 38 9.34 0.17 -13.34
C ALA A 38 10.66 0.97 -13.39
N GLY A 39 11.42 1.02 -12.29
CA GLY A 39 12.68 1.78 -12.23
C GLY A 39 12.51 3.29 -12.38
N ILE A 40 11.31 3.82 -12.09
CA ILE A 40 11.02 5.25 -12.27
C ILE A 40 11.52 6.03 -11.07
N PRO A 41 12.30 7.12 -11.27
CA PRO A 41 12.68 8.00 -10.18
C PRO A 41 11.46 8.80 -9.69
N TYR A 42 11.27 8.83 -8.38
CA TYR A 42 10.22 9.61 -7.74
C TYR A 42 10.73 10.21 -6.42
N ARG A 43 10.05 11.27 -5.96
CA ARG A 43 10.24 11.86 -4.63
C ARG A 43 9.11 11.44 -3.71
N VAL A 44 9.39 11.35 -2.42
CA VAL A 44 8.39 11.06 -1.40
C VAL A 44 8.18 12.26 -0.51
N GLU A 45 6.92 12.58 -0.27
CA GLU A 45 6.49 13.67 0.60
C GLU A 45 5.40 13.15 1.55
N ALA A 46 5.30 13.74 2.74
CA ALA A 46 4.21 13.39 3.66
C ALA A 46 2.85 13.74 3.01
N GLY A 47 2.76 14.93 2.44
CA GLY A 47 1.50 15.47 1.92
C GLY A 47 0.47 15.73 3.03
N SER A 48 -0.68 16.25 2.63
CA SER A 48 -1.82 16.50 3.50
C SER A 48 -3.03 15.69 3.03
N LEU A 49 -3.73 15.02 3.96
CA LEU A 49 -5.01 14.35 3.67
C LEU A 49 -6.10 15.35 3.27
N ARG A 50 -6.05 16.58 3.80
CA ARG A 50 -6.99 17.66 3.44
C ARG A 50 -6.81 18.08 1.98
N ASN A 51 -5.58 18.05 1.47
CA ASN A 51 -5.25 18.45 0.10
C ASN A 51 -5.28 17.25 -0.86
N ALA A 52 -5.48 16.04 -0.35
CA ALA A 52 -5.56 14.84 -1.18
C ALA A 52 -6.87 14.87 -2.00
N PRO A 53 -6.84 14.63 -3.33
CA PRO A 53 -8.03 14.73 -4.19
C PRO A 53 -9.24 13.91 -3.75
N LYS A 54 -8.97 12.78 -3.07
CA LYS A 54 -10.00 11.85 -2.56
C LYS A 54 -10.02 11.78 -1.02
N GLY A 55 -9.33 12.70 -0.34
CA GLY A 55 -9.19 12.67 1.12
C GLY A 55 -8.41 11.47 1.67
N LYS A 56 -7.66 10.76 0.81
CA LYS A 56 -6.92 9.53 1.13
C LYS A 56 -5.53 9.54 0.48
N VAL A 57 -4.61 8.79 1.07
CA VAL A 57 -3.31 8.42 0.48
C VAL A 57 -3.39 7.02 -0.16
N PRO A 58 -2.55 6.72 -1.16
CA PRO A 58 -1.59 7.62 -1.81
C PRO A 58 -2.25 8.59 -2.78
N TYR A 59 -1.52 9.67 -3.07
CA TYR A 59 -1.73 10.49 -4.26
C TYR A 59 -0.39 10.93 -4.84
N ILE A 60 -0.36 11.32 -6.11
CA ILE A 60 0.84 11.77 -6.79
C ILE A 60 0.65 13.14 -7.44
N SER A 61 1.77 13.83 -7.64
CA SER A 61 1.92 14.98 -8.52
C SER A 61 2.84 14.59 -9.68
N ILE A 62 2.38 14.78 -10.92
CA ILE A 62 3.19 14.60 -12.12
C ILE A 62 3.37 15.97 -12.79
N PRO A 63 4.61 16.51 -12.84
CA PRO A 63 4.88 17.74 -13.59
C PRO A 63 4.52 17.56 -15.07
N GLU A 64 3.63 18.42 -15.57
CA GLU A 64 3.24 18.44 -16.98
C GLU A 64 4.22 19.34 -17.76
N PRO A 65 4.85 18.87 -18.86
CA PRO A 65 5.89 19.62 -19.57
C PRO A 65 5.44 20.95 -20.20
N ASN A 66 4.14 21.17 -20.40
CA ASN A 66 3.60 22.24 -21.26
C ASN A 66 2.55 23.15 -20.62
N ILE A 67 2.53 23.29 -19.29
CA ILE A 67 1.60 24.22 -18.64
C ILE A 67 2.31 25.55 -18.39
N HIS A 68 2.39 26.38 -19.43
CA HIS A 68 2.76 27.80 -19.29
C HIS A 68 1.62 28.66 -18.73
N GLU A 69 0.41 28.11 -18.50
CA GLU A 69 -0.78 28.91 -18.16
C GLU A 69 -1.55 28.46 -16.89
N ASN A 70 -1.02 27.53 -16.09
CA ASN A 70 -1.60 27.20 -14.79
C ASN A 70 -0.57 26.51 -13.86
N PRO A 71 -0.08 27.15 -12.78
CA PRO A 71 0.96 26.59 -11.91
C PRO A 71 0.50 25.40 -11.05
N SER A 72 -0.73 24.94 -11.22
CA SER A 72 -1.33 23.86 -10.44
C SER A 72 -0.95 22.50 -11.02
N THR A 73 0.07 21.83 -10.49
CA THR A 73 0.37 20.44 -10.89
C THR A 73 -0.82 19.54 -10.54
N PRO A 74 -1.43 18.81 -11.49
CA PRO A 74 -2.61 18.01 -11.21
C PRO A 74 -2.27 16.90 -10.22
N LEU A 75 -3.04 16.86 -9.11
CA LEU A 75 -2.94 15.80 -8.12
C LEU A 75 -3.86 14.64 -8.50
N MET A 76 -3.33 13.43 -8.48
CA MET A 76 -4.08 12.21 -8.74
C MET A 76 -4.04 11.30 -7.51
N GLY A 77 -5.20 10.95 -6.97
CA GLY A 77 -5.34 10.00 -5.87
C GLY A 77 -5.89 8.65 -6.33
N ASP A 78 -5.84 7.65 -5.43
CA ASP A 78 -6.19 6.24 -5.67
C ASP A 78 -5.10 5.46 -6.42
N SER A 79 -4.53 4.43 -5.77
CA SER A 79 -3.39 3.68 -6.30
C SER A 79 -3.70 2.96 -7.63
N THR A 80 -4.94 2.49 -7.81
CA THR A 80 -5.37 1.80 -9.04
C THR A 80 -5.52 2.79 -10.18
N MET A 81 -6.19 3.92 -9.95
CA MET A 81 -6.33 4.98 -10.95
C MET A 81 -4.98 5.58 -11.35
N ILE A 82 -4.11 5.83 -10.37
CA ILE A 82 -2.74 6.30 -10.62
C ILE A 82 -2.00 5.31 -11.50
N THR A 83 -2.01 4.02 -11.16
CA THR A 83 -1.32 2.98 -11.95
C THR A 83 -1.85 2.92 -13.38
N LYS A 84 -3.18 2.97 -13.55
CA LYS A 84 -3.82 2.99 -14.87
C LYS A 84 -3.36 4.18 -15.71
N THR A 85 -3.36 5.39 -15.16
CA THR A 85 -2.90 6.58 -15.88
C THR A 85 -1.41 6.50 -16.20
N LEU A 86 -0.56 5.98 -15.31
CA LEU A 86 0.86 5.81 -15.61
C LEU A 86 1.09 4.82 -16.76
N ILE A 87 0.27 3.76 -16.85
CA ILE A 87 0.31 2.80 -17.98
C ILE A 87 -0.14 3.50 -19.27
N GLU A 88 -1.28 4.20 -19.24
CA GLU A 88 -1.83 4.90 -20.41
C GLU A 88 -0.89 5.98 -20.95
N ARG A 89 -0.14 6.65 -20.06
CA ARG A 89 0.90 7.63 -20.42
C ARG A 89 2.23 6.98 -20.85
N GLY A 90 2.33 5.65 -20.86
CA GLY A 90 3.54 4.91 -21.21
C GLY A 90 4.70 5.09 -20.23
N LEU A 91 4.41 5.53 -19.01
CA LEU A 91 5.44 5.78 -17.98
C LEU A 91 5.84 4.48 -17.28
N VAL A 92 4.89 3.60 -16.98
CA VAL A 92 5.13 2.27 -16.41
C VAL A 92 4.64 1.19 -17.38
N GLY A 93 5.27 0.01 -17.34
CA GLY A 93 4.76 -1.17 -18.04
C GLY A 93 3.51 -1.76 -17.37
N ASP A 94 2.60 -2.29 -18.18
CA ASP A 94 1.46 -3.08 -17.68
C ASP A 94 1.93 -4.50 -17.33
N LEU A 95 2.02 -4.80 -16.03
CA LEU A 95 2.40 -6.13 -15.53
C LEU A 95 1.36 -7.21 -15.88
N ASN A 96 0.12 -6.82 -16.16
CA ASN A 96 -0.98 -7.74 -16.40
C ASN A 96 -1.24 -7.95 -17.92
N ASN A 97 -0.43 -7.36 -18.80
CA ASN A 97 -0.67 -7.38 -20.25
C ASN A 97 -0.64 -8.79 -20.85
N LYS A 98 0.18 -9.69 -20.30
CA LYS A 98 0.35 -11.07 -20.75
C LYS A 98 -0.63 -12.06 -20.12
N LEU A 99 -1.46 -11.61 -19.17
CA LEU A 99 -2.40 -12.48 -18.48
C LEU A 99 -3.61 -12.80 -19.38
N SER A 100 -4.00 -14.07 -19.38
CA SER A 100 -5.27 -14.54 -19.94
C SER A 100 -6.47 -13.95 -19.19
N ALA A 101 -7.67 -14.09 -19.77
CA ALA A 101 -8.91 -13.62 -19.12
C ALA A 101 -9.11 -14.25 -17.73
N THR A 102 -8.84 -15.55 -17.58
CA THR A 102 -8.93 -16.27 -16.30
C THR A 102 -7.90 -15.76 -15.29
N GLU A 103 -6.66 -15.54 -15.71
CA GLU A 103 -5.61 -15.01 -14.83
C GLU A 103 -5.91 -13.57 -14.38
N LYS A 104 -6.50 -12.75 -15.25
CA LYS A 104 -6.96 -11.39 -14.88
C LYS A 104 -8.10 -11.44 -13.86
N LEU A 105 -9.02 -12.40 -13.99
CA LEU A 105 -10.06 -12.61 -12.98
C LEU A 105 -9.43 -13.03 -11.63
N HIS A 106 -8.44 -13.92 -11.64
CA HIS A 106 -7.72 -14.31 -10.43
C HIS A 106 -6.95 -13.14 -9.80
N ASP A 107 -6.25 -12.32 -10.58
CA ASP A 107 -5.60 -11.10 -10.11
C ASP A 107 -6.60 -10.14 -9.44
N MET A 108 -7.74 -9.89 -10.09
CA MET A 108 -8.80 -9.05 -9.52
C MET A 108 -9.37 -9.63 -8.22
N SER A 109 -9.53 -10.95 -8.16
CA SER A 109 -10.06 -11.65 -6.98
C SER A 109 -9.09 -11.55 -5.80
N LEU A 110 -7.79 -11.69 -6.07
CA LEU A 110 -6.75 -11.51 -5.07
C LEU A 110 -6.67 -10.06 -4.57
N GLN A 111 -6.76 -9.09 -5.48
CA GLN A 111 -6.81 -7.67 -5.10
C GLN A 111 -8.02 -7.39 -4.21
N ALA A 112 -9.21 -7.88 -4.56
CA ALA A 112 -10.40 -7.73 -3.72
C ALA A 112 -10.23 -8.39 -2.35
N LEU A 113 -9.64 -9.60 -2.28
CA LEU A 113 -9.38 -10.27 -1.01
C LEU A 113 -8.46 -9.45 -0.09
N LEU A 114 -7.37 -8.92 -0.64
CA LEU A 114 -6.38 -8.17 0.14
C LEU A 114 -6.85 -6.74 0.49
N GLU A 115 -7.51 -6.06 -0.45
CA GLU A 115 -7.87 -4.64 -0.33
C GLU A 115 -9.25 -4.40 0.27
N GLU A 116 -10.20 -5.31 0.07
CA GLU A 116 -11.60 -5.15 0.51
C GLU A 116 -11.97 -6.05 1.70
N LYS A 117 -11.18 -7.09 2.01
CA LYS A 117 -11.40 -7.94 3.20
C LYS A 117 -10.27 -7.76 4.22
N LEU A 118 -9.05 -8.17 3.86
CA LEU A 118 -7.91 -8.15 4.78
C LEU A 118 -7.56 -6.74 5.29
N TYR A 119 -7.71 -5.72 4.45
CA TYR A 119 -7.52 -4.32 4.84
C TYR A 119 -8.36 -3.90 6.05
N PHE A 120 -9.62 -4.35 6.14
CA PHE A 120 -10.50 -4.00 7.26
C PHE A 120 -10.11 -4.71 8.55
N TYR A 121 -9.62 -5.95 8.46
CA TYR A 121 -9.04 -6.65 9.62
C TYR A 121 -7.81 -5.92 10.16
N GLY A 122 -6.91 -5.48 9.26
CA GLY A 122 -5.77 -4.65 9.66
C GLY A 122 -6.21 -3.29 10.22
N SER A 123 -7.30 -2.72 9.73
CA SER A 123 -7.86 -1.46 10.27
C SER A 123 -8.44 -1.65 11.67
N TYR A 124 -9.12 -2.78 11.92
CA TYR A 124 -9.59 -3.18 13.24
C TYR A 124 -8.41 -3.36 14.21
N GLU A 125 -7.39 -4.11 13.82
CA GLU A 125 -6.19 -4.32 14.65
C GLU A 125 -5.51 -2.99 15.02
N LYS A 126 -5.32 -2.10 14.05
CA LYS A 126 -4.64 -0.80 14.26
C LYS A 126 -5.45 0.16 15.13
N TRP A 127 -6.73 0.34 14.83
CA TRP A 127 -7.53 1.42 15.41
C TRP A 127 -8.45 0.97 16.55
N VAL A 128 -8.69 -0.33 16.72
CA VAL A 128 -9.51 -0.87 17.82
C VAL A 128 -8.62 -1.52 18.86
N LEU A 129 -7.85 -2.55 18.49
CA LEU A 129 -7.01 -3.27 19.45
C LEU A 129 -5.80 -2.45 19.92
N ASN A 130 -5.14 -1.75 18.99
CA ASN A 130 -3.89 -1.03 19.25
C ASN A 130 -4.05 0.50 19.22
N TYR A 131 -5.23 1.00 19.58
CA TYR A 131 -5.60 2.42 19.43
C TYR A 131 -4.55 3.40 19.98
N TYR A 132 -4.05 3.18 21.20
CA TYR A 132 -3.11 4.11 21.83
C TYR A 132 -1.78 4.18 21.09
N THR A 133 -1.19 3.02 20.79
CA THR A 133 0.05 2.93 19.98
C THR A 133 -0.14 3.60 18.62
N MET A 134 -1.24 3.28 17.92
CA MET A 134 -1.52 3.83 16.60
C MET A 134 -1.75 5.35 16.64
N ARG A 135 -2.52 5.85 17.61
CA ARG A 135 -2.75 7.28 17.81
C ARG A 135 -1.43 8.02 18.04
N ASP A 136 -0.58 7.49 18.91
CA ASP A 136 0.64 8.18 19.32
C ASP A 136 1.71 8.21 18.22
N VAL A 137 1.74 7.18 17.37
CA VAL A 137 2.58 7.17 16.16
C VAL A 137 2.04 8.12 15.09
N VAL A 138 0.75 8.03 14.74
CA VAL A 138 0.17 8.80 13.61
C VAL A 138 0.02 10.29 13.95
N LEU A 139 -0.32 10.61 15.20
CA LEU A 139 -0.57 11.97 15.66
C LEU A 139 0.55 12.50 16.56
N GLY A 140 1.74 11.89 16.49
CA GLY A 140 2.91 12.20 17.32
C GLY A 140 3.39 13.65 17.20
N SER A 141 3.11 14.32 16.08
CA SER A 141 3.43 15.74 15.86
C SER A 141 2.46 16.71 16.55
N LEU A 142 1.29 16.24 17.01
CA LEU A 142 0.30 17.08 17.68
C LEU A 142 0.56 17.17 19.20
N PRO A 143 0.33 18.33 19.85
CA PRO A 143 0.34 18.47 21.30
C PRO A 143 -0.67 17.54 21.99
N TRP A 144 -0.35 17.12 23.22
CA TRP A 144 -1.09 16.05 23.92
C TRP A 144 -2.62 16.24 24.00
N PRO A 145 -3.18 17.41 24.37
CA PRO A 145 -4.63 17.56 24.41
C PRO A 145 -5.28 17.42 23.02
N VAL A 146 -4.67 18.02 22.00
CA VAL A 146 -5.16 17.97 20.61
C VAL A 146 -5.09 16.55 20.07
N ARG A 147 -4.01 15.83 20.35
CA ARG A 147 -3.81 14.43 19.98
C ARG A 147 -4.92 13.52 20.49
N VAL A 148 -5.32 13.68 21.74
CA VAL A 148 -6.39 12.89 22.36
C VAL A 148 -7.73 13.17 21.66
N VAL A 149 -8.07 14.44 21.45
CA VAL A 149 -9.33 14.83 20.79
C VAL A 149 -9.41 14.32 19.36
N VAL A 150 -8.38 14.59 18.55
CA VAL A 150 -8.32 14.15 17.14
C VAL A 150 -8.29 12.61 17.07
N GLY A 151 -7.55 11.96 17.96
CA GLY A 151 -7.53 10.50 18.06
C GLY A 151 -8.92 9.91 18.27
N LEU A 152 -9.71 10.47 19.20
CA LEU A 152 -11.08 10.00 19.47
C LEU A 152 -12.00 10.23 18.27
N MET A 153 -11.84 11.33 17.53
CA MET A 153 -12.59 11.57 16.30
C MET A 153 -12.27 10.52 15.22
N ILE A 154 -10.99 10.17 15.05
CA ILE A 154 -10.57 9.11 14.12
C ILE A 154 -11.11 7.76 14.57
N TYR A 155 -10.96 7.40 15.85
CA TYR A 155 -11.49 6.16 16.42
C TYR A 155 -12.98 6.00 16.12
N ARG A 156 -13.80 7.01 16.44
CA ARG A 156 -15.26 6.99 16.20
C ARG A 156 -15.60 6.86 14.72
N LYS A 157 -14.83 7.50 13.84
CA LYS A 157 -15.02 7.39 12.39
C LYS A 157 -14.68 5.98 11.89
N VAL A 158 -13.55 5.42 12.33
CA VAL A 158 -13.09 4.10 11.92
C VAL A 158 -14.03 3.01 12.43
N THR A 159 -14.42 3.02 13.70
CA THR A 159 -15.35 2.03 14.25
C THR A 159 -16.71 2.09 13.58
N ARG A 160 -17.25 3.29 13.31
CA ARG A 160 -18.49 3.42 12.53
C ARG A 160 -18.36 2.83 11.13
N ASN A 161 -17.24 3.08 10.45
CA ASN A 161 -17.02 2.53 9.11
C ASN A 161 -16.86 1.00 9.13
N LEU A 162 -16.13 0.45 10.12
CA LEU A 162 -15.97 -0.99 10.29
C LEU A 162 -17.30 -1.67 10.66
N LEU A 163 -18.17 -0.98 11.41
CA LEU A 163 -19.52 -1.45 11.68
C LEU A 163 -20.39 -1.46 10.42
N GLY A 164 -20.39 -0.36 9.65
CA GLY A 164 -21.15 -0.27 8.40
C GLY A 164 -20.66 -1.26 7.33
N GLN A 165 -19.37 -1.60 7.33
CA GLN A 165 -18.81 -2.62 6.46
C GLN A 165 -19.07 -4.04 6.95
N GLY A 166 -19.18 -4.25 8.27
CA GLY A 166 -19.54 -5.53 8.89
C GLY A 166 -18.46 -6.17 9.76
N THR A 167 -17.19 -5.73 9.69
CA THR A 167 -16.09 -6.30 10.50
C THR A 167 -16.37 -6.25 12.01
N MET A 168 -16.98 -5.17 12.52
CA MET A 168 -17.28 -5.05 13.96
C MET A 168 -18.42 -5.96 14.46
N LEU A 169 -19.09 -6.70 13.57
CA LEU A 169 -20.13 -7.67 13.95
C LEU A 169 -19.54 -8.99 14.46
N PHE A 170 -18.27 -9.24 14.19
CA PHE A 170 -17.56 -10.43 14.61
C PHE A 170 -16.76 -10.19 15.89
N SER A 171 -16.53 -11.26 16.64
CA SER A 171 -15.59 -11.27 17.76
C SER A 171 -14.14 -11.13 17.29
N THR A 172 -13.26 -10.75 18.20
CA THR A 172 -11.82 -10.65 17.93
C THR A 172 -11.25 -11.99 17.48
N GLU A 173 -11.72 -13.09 18.08
CA GLU A 173 -11.32 -14.45 17.77
C GLU A 173 -11.72 -14.86 16.34
N GLU A 174 -12.94 -14.54 15.94
CA GLU A 174 -13.42 -14.77 14.56
C GLU A 174 -12.61 -13.95 13.54
N ILE A 175 -12.39 -12.65 13.81
CA ILE A 175 -11.58 -11.79 12.94
C ILE A 175 -10.16 -12.34 12.78
N ASN A 176 -9.55 -12.78 13.89
CA ASN A 176 -8.21 -13.38 13.88
C ASN A 176 -8.18 -14.69 13.09
N SER A 177 -9.23 -15.52 13.20
CA SER A 177 -9.38 -16.75 12.42
C SER A 177 -9.46 -16.43 10.92
N PHE A 178 -10.32 -15.49 10.52
CA PHE A 178 -10.46 -15.11 9.11
C PHE A 178 -9.19 -14.47 8.54
N ASN A 179 -8.48 -13.67 9.34
CA ASN A 179 -7.20 -13.08 8.94
C ASN A 179 -6.15 -14.17 8.70
N ARG A 180 -6.05 -15.13 9.63
CA ARG A 180 -5.16 -16.30 9.50
C ARG A 180 -5.46 -17.12 8.25
N GLU A 181 -6.72 -17.47 8.02
CA GLU A 181 -7.15 -18.27 6.86
C GLU A 181 -6.73 -17.64 5.51
N ILE A 182 -6.83 -16.30 5.41
CA ILE A 182 -6.38 -15.56 4.23
C ILE A 182 -4.87 -15.72 4.05
N TRP A 183 -4.07 -15.50 5.10
CA TRP A 183 -2.61 -15.62 5.00
C TRP A 183 -2.14 -17.06 4.75
N GLU A 184 -2.80 -18.05 5.35
CA GLU A 184 -2.54 -19.48 5.07
C GLU A 184 -2.80 -19.81 3.60
N SER A 185 -3.91 -19.29 3.04
CA SER A 185 -4.24 -19.47 1.62
C SER A 185 -3.20 -18.83 0.70
N VAL A 186 -2.73 -17.62 1.02
CA VAL A 186 -1.69 -16.93 0.24
C VAL A 186 -0.35 -17.68 0.34
N ASP A 187 0.05 -18.14 1.52
CA ASP A 187 1.28 -18.90 1.72
C ASP A 187 1.25 -20.23 0.94
N ALA A 188 0.11 -20.94 0.97
CA ALA A 188 -0.08 -22.19 0.23
C ALA A 188 0.13 -22.00 -1.29
N VAL A 189 -0.43 -20.93 -1.88
CA VAL A 189 -0.23 -20.60 -3.30
C VAL A 189 1.25 -20.32 -3.59
N LEU A 190 1.97 -19.65 -2.69
CA LEU A 190 3.40 -19.38 -2.87
C LEU A 190 4.25 -20.65 -2.75
N VAL A 191 3.88 -21.58 -1.87
CA VAL A 191 4.50 -22.91 -1.77
C VAL A 191 4.31 -23.68 -3.07
N GLU A 192 3.08 -23.69 -3.60
CA GLU A 192 2.77 -24.36 -4.87
C GLU A 192 3.51 -23.73 -6.06
N ALA A 193 3.56 -22.41 -6.14
CA ALA A 193 4.33 -21.72 -7.18
C ALA A 193 5.83 -22.06 -7.11
N ARG A 194 6.37 -22.22 -5.89
CA ARG A 194 7.78 -22.56 -5.66
C ARG A 194 8.09 -24.03 -5.95
N SER A 195 7.18 -24.96 -5.66
CA SER A 195 7.40 -26.39 -5.98
C SER A 195 7.51 -26.63 -7.49
N ARG A 196 6.86 -25.77 -8.29
CA ARG A 196 6.98 -25.73 -9.75
C ARG A 196 8.28 -25.07 -10.27
N ALA A 197 9.09 -24.48 -9.37
CA ALA A 197 10.35 -23.78 -9.68
C ALA A 197 11.47 -24.11 -8.64
N PRO A 198 12.11 -25.29 -8.73
CA PRO A 198 12.80 -25.96 -7.62
C PRO A 198 14.11 -25.34 -7.07
N ASN A 199 14.59 -24.20 -7.60
CA ASN A 199 15.95 -23.70 -7.29
C ASN A 199 16.08 -22.73 -6.11
N MET A 200 15.08 -22.60 -5.23
CA MET A 200 15.12 -21.58 -4.16
C MET A 200 14.79 -22.24 -2.82
N GLN A 201 15.76 -22.36 -1.89
CA GLN A 201 15.51 -22.85 -0.54
C GLN A 201 16.16 -22.00 0.55
N ARG A 202 15.32 -21.35 1.36
CA ARG A 202 15.56 -21.05 2.79
C ARG A 202 14.24 -21.16 3.57
N THR A 203 14.37 -21.54 4.83
CA THR A 203 13.25 -21.77 5.77
C THR A 203 13.21 -20.61 6.78
N VAL A 204 12.03 -20.04 6.97
CA VAL A 204 11.71 -19.07 8.04
C VAL A 204 10.52 -19.63 8.83
N ARG A 205 10.41 -19.43 10.14
CA ARG A 205 9.25 -19.89 10.94
C ARG A 205 8.01 -19.05 10.63
N GLY A 206 6.81 -19.63 10.64
CA GLY A 206 5.53 -18.92 10.40
C GLY A 206 4.93 -19.24 9.03
N PHE A 207 4.63 -18.21 8.23
CA PHE A 207 4.31 -18.30 6.79
C PHE A 207 5.61 -18.26 5.97
N PRO A 208 6.38 -19.38 5.87
CA PRO A 208 7.75 -19.37 5.36
C PRO A 208 7.86 -18.84 3.94
N ALA A 209 6.95 -19.25 3.05
CA ALA A 209 7.02 -18.92 1.64
C ALA A 209 6.64 -17.45 1.43
N LEU A 210 5.65 -16.96 2.17
CA LEU A 210 5.26 -15.55 2.18
C LEU A 210 6.38 -14.64 2.70
N VAL A 211 6.98 -14.96 3.85
CA VAL A 211 8.05 -14.13 4.43
C VAL A 211 9.29 -14.12 3.54
N ASP A 212 9.66 -15.27 2.99
CA ASP A 212 10.77 -15.39 2.03
C ASP A 212 10.48 -14.60 0.73
N TYR A 213 9.23 -14.67 0.22
CA TYR A 213 8.81 -13.87 -0.93
C TYR A 213 8.89 -12.36 -0.64
N ALA A 214 8.35 -11.91 0.50
CA ALA A 214 8.39 -10.51 0.90
C ALA A 214 9.84 -10.01 1.06
N ARG A 215 10.72 -10.81 1.67
CA ARG A 215 12.15 -10.48 1.81
C ARG A 215 12.84 -10.33 0.45
N ARG A 216 12.59 -11.23 -0.51
CA ARG A 216 13.15 -11.07 -1.87
C ARG A 216 12.70 -9.77 -2.55
N ILE A 217 11.44 -9.38 -2.37
CA ILE A 217 10.94 -8.10 -2.90
C ILE A 217 11.62 -6.93 -2.21
N HIS A 218 11.79 -7.00 -0.89
CA HIS A 218 12.52 -6.01 -0.11
C HIS A 218 13.97 -5.86 -0.59
N ASP A 219 14.75 -6.95 -0.56
CA ASP A 219 16.18 -6.93 -0.91
C ASP A 219 16.41 -6.41 -2.33
N ARG A 220 15.50 -6.72 -3.26
CA ARG A 220 15.64 -6.33 -4.67
C ARG A 220 15.19 -4.91 -4.94
N TYR A 221 14.09 -4.46 -4.35
CA TYR A 221 13.43 -3.21 -4.75
C TYR A 221 13.39 -2.15 -3.66
N PHE A 222 13.53 -2.53 -2.39
CA PHE A 222 13.51 -1.65 -1.23
C PHE A 222 14.75 -1.83 -0.31
N PRO A 223 15.97 -2.00 -0.84
CA PRO A 223 17.16 -2.22 0.00
C PRO A 223 17.50 -1.02 0.89
N ASP A 224 16.96 0.16 0.57
CA ASP A 224 17.06 1.40 1.35
C ASP A 224 16.03 1.48 2.49
N TYR A 225 15.10 0.53 2.60
CA TYR A 225 14.09 0.53 3.66
C TYR A 225 14.57 -0.29 4.86
N ALA A 226 14.16 0.11 6.06
CA ALA A 226 14.29 -0.75 7.23
C ALA A 226 13.45 -2.02 7.04
N LEU A 227 14.06 -3.18 7.28
CA LEU A 227 13.33 -4.45 7.33
C LEU A 227 12.40 -4.45 8.55
N TRP A 228 11.28 -5.15 8.45
CA TRP A 228 10.47 -5.47 9.62
C TRP A 228 11.23 -6.49 10.48
N GLU A 229 11.34 -6.21 11.78
CA GLU A 229 11.86 -7.14 12.78
C GLU A 229 10.82 -8.22 13.13
#